data_AF-A0A345JTH8-F1
#
_entry.id   AF-A0A345JTH8-F1
#
_cell.length_a   1.000
_cell.length_b   1.000
_cell.length_c   1.000
_cell.angle_alpha   90.00
_cell.angle_beta   90.00
_cell.angle_gamma   90.00
#
_symmetry.space_group_name_H-M   'P 1'
#
loop_
_entity.id
_entity.type
_entity.pdbx_description
1 polymer ?
#
loop_
_entity_poly.entity_id
_entity_poly.type
_entity_poly.pdbx_seq_one_letter_code
_entity_poly.pdbx_strand_id
1 'polypeptide(L)'
;MRQVDDYVAIDNDRLSVNLSSLQNAQSISPDIAMEPKILLGSSFAVKVAGKSITLTKFAAMYPGGATEPNKDIVATLEHLSVASATIGTIGSNSITFAVTADSYEAITSAYKQARAGRQMLTVEVTIATDSLVTGQFYFKPASGNTEGKWGDILTFQTEVTFVSTSEPVIQLIGGGSDSSNAVGLITLNNIRASNNFDVSLTTENSSDSAKVVTSILANNTSN
;
A
#
# COMPACT_ATOMS: atom_id res chain seq x y z
N MET A 1 0.23 1.69 -22.67
CA MET A 1 0.36 2.01 -21.24
C MET A 1 -1.04 2.19 -20.70
N ARG A 2 -1.33 1.57 -19.57
CA ARG A 2 -2.62 1.69 -18.88
C ARG A 2 -2.70 3.05 -18.19
N GLN A 3 -3.88 3.66 -18.18
CA GLN A 3 -4.10 4.96 -17.56
C GLN A 3 -4.10 4.81 -16.03
N VAL A 4 -3.87 5.89 -15.29
CA VAL A 4 -3.91 5.87 -13.81
C VAL A 4 -5.25 5.34 -13.30
N ASP A 5 -6.34 5.66 -14.00
CA ASP A 5 -7.70 5.20 -13.72
C ASP A 5 -7.86 3.66 -13.79
N ASP A 6 -6.94 2.95 -14.46
CA ASP A 6 -6.91 1.48 -14.47
C ASP A 6 -6.43 0.88 -13.14
N TYR A 7 -5.77 1.67 -12.29
CA TYR A 7 -5.13 1.22 -11.04
C TYR A 7 -5.64 1.95 -9.80
N VAL A 8 -5.96 3.23 -9.93
CA VAL A 8 -6.47 4.06 -8.85
C VAL A 8 -7.72 4.78 -9.32
N ALA A 9 -8.83 4.50 -8.67
CA ALA A 9 -10.09 5.20 -8.85
C ALA A 9 -10.42 6.00 -7.59
N ILE A 10 -10.71 7.28 -7.78
CA ILE A 10 -11.35 8.11 -6.76
C ILE A 10 -12.69 8.57 -7.34
N ASP A 11 -13.77 8.05 -6.78
CA ASP A 11 -15.11 8.58 -7.01
C ASP A 11 -15.56 9.35 -5.76
N ASN A 12 -16.71 10.06 -5.85
CA ASN A 12 -17.20 10.92 -4.77
C ASN A 12 -17.27 10.20 -3.41
N ASP A 13 -17.34 8.86 -3.41
CA ASP A 13 -17.56 8.07 -2.21
C ASP A 13 -16.56 6.94 -1.97
N ARG A 14 -15.46 6.84 -2.73
CA ARG A 14 -14.51 5.75 -2.55
C ARG A 14 -13.14 6.05 -3.14
N LEU A 15 -12.11 5.72 -2.36
CA LEU A 15 -10.76 5.45 -2.85
C LEU A 15 -10.62 3.95 -3.12
N SER A 16 -10.26 3.58 -4.34
CA SER A 16 -9.93 2.21 -4.72
C SER A 16 -8.57 2.20 -5.39
N VAL A 17 -7.63 1.46 -4.80
CA VAL A 17 -6.29 1.17 -5.32
C VAL A 17 -6.21 -0.33 -5.53
N ASN A 18 -5.85 -0.76 -6.74
CA ASN A 18 -5.65 -2.16 -7.04
C ASN A 18 -4.44 -2.33 -7.97
N LEU A 19 -3.36 -2.84 -7.40
CA LEU A 19 -2.05 -2.95 -8.03
C LEU A 19 -1.42 -4.30 -7.66
N SER A 20 -0.56 -4.80 -8.54
CA SER A 20 0.35 -5.92 -8.24
C SER A 20 1.76 -5.36 -8.02
N SER A 21 1.86 -4.41 -7.09
CA SER A 21 3.08 -3.64 -6.79
C SER A 21 4.27 -4.58 -6.55
N LEU A 22 4.05 -5.70 -5.86
CA LEU A 22 5.10 -6.68 -5.61
C LEU A 22 5.62 -7.37 -6.90
N GLN A 23 4.72 -7.89 -7.75
CA GLN A 23 5.15 -8.54 -9.01
C GLN A 23 5.91 -7.54 -9.90
N ASN A 24 5.48 -6.28 -9.86
CA ASN A 24 6.10 -5.19 -10.59
C ASN A 24 7.42 -4.71 -9.94
N ALA A 25 7.64 -5.00 -8.65
CA ALA A 25 8.85 -4.63 -7.90
C ALA A 25 9.98 -5.70 -7.95
N GLN A 26 9.71 -6.92 -8.42
CA GLN A 26 10.71 -7.99 -8.50
C GLN A 26 11.70 -7.81 -9.67
N SER A 27 12.96 -8.15 -9.42
CA SER A 27 14.09 -8.02 -10.35
C SER A 27 13.99 -8.78 -11.65
N ILE A 28 13.24 -9.88 -11.63
CA ILE A 28 13.06 -10.78 -12.76
C ILE A 28 11.74 -10.52 -13.47
N SER A 29 11.00 -9.46 -13.12
CA SER A 29 9.75 -9.15 -13.81
C SER A 29 10.07 -8.93 -15.29
N PRO A 30 9.57 -9.79 -16.20
CA PRO A 30 9.79 -9.63 -17.62
C PRO A 30 8.95 -8.48 -18.20
N ASP A 31 8.27 -7.71 -17.34
CA ASP A 31 7.24 -6.78 -17.76
C ASP A 31 7.82 -5.47 -18.31
N ILE A 32 8.01 -5.52 -19.62
CA ILE A 32 8.30 -4.39 -20.52
C ILE A 32 7.22 -3.28 -20.44
N ALA A 33 6.09 -3.52 -19.76
CA ALA A 33 4.98 -2.56 -19.66
C ALA A 33 5.21 -1.42 -18.66
N MET A 34 6.23 -1.49 -17.79
CA MET A 34 6.51 -0.47 -16.77
C MET A 34 5.28 -0.15 -15.89
N GLU A 35 4.61 -1.19 -15.40
CA GLU A 35 3.42 -1.02 -14.57
C GLU A 35 3.73 -0.25 -13.26
N PRO A 36 2.76 0.52 -12.74
CA PRO A 36 2.93 1.27 -11.50
C PRO A 36 3.21 0.38 -10.30
N LYS A 37 3.90 0.98 -9.32
CA LYS A 37 4.19 0.39 -8.02
C LYS A 37 3.72 1.37 -6.94
N ILE A 38 3.27 0.86 -5.80
CA ILE A 38 3.15 1.64 -4.56
C ILE A 38 4.07 1.06 -3.50
N LEU A 39 5.26 1.64 -3.39
CA LEU A 39 6.31 1.22 -2.46
C LEU A 39 6.21 2.03 -1.15
N LEU A 40 6.28 1.32 -0.03
CA LEU A 40 6.16 1.90 1.31
C LEU A 40 7.52 1.85 2.02
N GLY A 41 8.05 3.03 2.32
CA GLY A 41 9.28 3.25 3.07
C GLY A 41 9.13 3.10 4.58
N SER A 42 10.20 3.40 5.32
CA SER A 42 10.33 3.16 6.75
C SER A 42 9.29 3.84 7.66
N SER A 43 8.62 4.90 7.21
CA SER A 43 7.54 5.54 7.96
C SER A 43 6.23 4.75 7.94
N PHE A 44 6.10 3.73 7.07
CA PHE A 44 4.99 2.78 7.13
C PHE A 44 5.10 1.89 8.37
N ALA A 45 4.03 1.80 9.16
CA ALA A 45 4.05 1.12 10.44
C ALA A 45 2.89 0.15 10.61
N VAL A 46 3.16 -0.97 11.28
CA VAL A 46 2.16 -1.96 11.68
C VAL A 46 2.19 -2.12 13.19
N LYS A 47 1.03 -2.14 13.84
CA LYS A 47 0.86 -2.53 15.24
C LYS A 47 -0.11 -3.70 15.36
N VAL A 48 0.20 -4.60 16.29
CA VAL A 48 -0.67 -5.72 16.65
C VAL A 48 -0.94 -5.65 18.15
N ALA A 49 -2.21 -5.56 18.53
CA ALA A 49 -2.65 -5.36 19.92
C ALA A 49 -1.89 -4.20 20.62
N GLY A 50 -1.75 -3.07 19.92
CA GLY A 50 -1.05 -1.88 20.40
C GLY A 50 0.48 -1.97 20.41
N LYS A 51 1.08 -3.11 20.06
CA LYS A 51 2.54 -3.28 19.98
C LYS A 51 3.04 -3.05 18.56
N SER A 52 4.00 -2.13 18.40
CA SER A 52 4.67 -1.89 17.12
C SER A 52 5.45 -3.12 16.66
N ILE A 53 5.32 -3.44 15.38
CA ILE A 53 6.08 -4.50 14.72
C ILE A 53 7.22 -3.86 13.93
N THR A 54 8.44 -4.31 14.19
CA THR A 54 9.61 -3.93 13.37
C THR A 54 9.50 -4.64 12.02
N LEU A 55 9.36 -3.86 10.95
CA LEU A 55 9.33 -4.39 9.59
C LEU A 55 10.75 -4.51 9.04
N THR A 56 11.07 -5.68 8.50
CA THR A 56 12.31 -5.97 7.79
C THR A 56 12.20 -5.45 6.36
N LYS A 57 13.18 -4.63 5.97
CA LYS A 57 13.28 -4.08 4.62
C LYS A 57 13.38 -5.19 3.60
N PHE A 58 12.76 -4.99 2.43
CA PHE A 58 13.03 -5.86 1.29
C PHE A 58 14.50 -5.76 0.89
N ALA A 59 15.12 -6.90 0.60
CA ALA A 59 16.37 -6.92 -0.14
C ALA A 59 16.10 -6.24 -1.49
N ALA A 60 16.93 -5.25 -1.84
CA ALA A 60 16.81 -4.37 -3.01
C ALA A 60 15.77 -4.85 -4.03
N MET A 61 14.51 -4.41 -3.86
CA MET A 61 13.52 -4.48 -4.92
C MET A 61 14.15 -3.75 -6.10
N TYR A 62 14.35 -4.46 -7.22
CA TYR A 62 15.30 -4.06 -8.25
C TYR A 62 15.08 -2.62 -8.71
N PRO A 63 16.17 -1.86 -8.98
CA PRO A 63 16.10 -0.45 -9.27
C PRO A 63 15.53 -0.26 -10.67
N GLY A 64 14.32 0.28 -10.78
CA GLY A 64 13.71 0.66 -12.04
C GLY A 64 14.39 1.92 -12.62
N GLY A 65 15.64 1.79 -13.05
CA GLY A 65 16.42 2.86 -13.68
C GLY A 65 17.54 3.40 -12.79
N ALA A 66 18.57 3.97 -13.40
CA ALA A 66 19.75 4.55 -12.74
C ALA A 66 19.46 5.72 -11.77
N THR A 67 18.18 5.99 -11.48
CA THR A 67 17.68 7.17 -10.76
C THR A 67 16.67 6.85 -9.66
N GLU A 68 16.26 5.60 -9.46
CA GLU A 68 15.40 5.27 -8.31
C GLU A 68 16.23 5.26 -7.03
N PRO A 69 15.88 6.09 -6.03
CA PRO A 69 16.62 6.15 -4.78
C PRO A 69 16.47 4.80 -4.06
N ASN A 70 17.60 4.23 -3.68
CA ASN A 70 17.71 3.07 -2.79
C ASN A 70 17.09 3.46 -1.43
N LYS A 71 15.77 3.36 -1.31
CA LYS A 71 15.01 3.71 -0.12
C LYS A 71 14.73 2.45 0.68
N ASP A 72 14.55 2.67 1.98
CA ASP A 72 14.23 1.64 2.96
C ASP A 72 12.80 1.11 2.76
N ILE A 73 12.57 0.34 1.69
CA ILE A 73 11.25 -0.26 1.40
C ILE A 73 10.99 -1.38 2.40
N VAL A 74 9.90 -1.27 3.15
CA VAL A 74 9.47 -2.25 4.16
C VAL A 74 8.16 -2.95 3.80
N ALA A 75 7.36 -2.35 2.91
CA ALA A 75 6.11 -2.91 2.42
C ALA A 75 5.80 -2.43 0.99
N THR A 76 4.83 -3.07 0.35
CA THR A 76 4.20 -2.57 -0.88
C THR A 76 2.68 -2.55 -0.70
N LEU A 77 2.02 -1.52 -1.20
CA LEU A 77 0.54 -1.44 -1.18
C LEU A 77 0.01 -2.15 -2.43
N GLU A 78 -0.78 -3.19 -2.21
CA GLU A 78 -1.38 -4.01 -3.28
C GLU A 78 -2.85 -3.64 -3.47
N HIS A 79 -3.56 -3.43 -2.37
CA HIS A 79 -4.96 -3.05 -2.41
C HIS A 79 -5.29 -2.05 -1.31
N LEU A 80 -6.09 -1.05 -1.64
CA LEU A 80 -6.73 -0.18 -0.66
C LEU A 80 -8.12 0.17 -1.16
N SER A 81 -9.15 -0.22 -0.43
CA SER A 81 -10.53 0.18 -0.68
C SER A 81 -11.05 0.87 0.57
N VAL A 82 -11.37 2.16 0.46
CA VAL A 82 -11.95 2.95 1.54
C VAL A 82 -13.11 3.74 1.00
N ALA A 83 -14.33 3.38 1.43
CA ALA A 83 -15.53 4.14 1.14
C ALA A 83 -15.73 5.30 2.13
N SER A 84 -16.21 6.44 1.62
CA SER A 84 -16.57 7.63 2.38
C SER A 84 -17.77 7.38 3.31
N ALA A 85 -18.78 6.68 2.80
CA ALA A 85 -20.00 6.37 3.53
C ALA A 85 -20.21 4.85 3.50
N THR A 86 -20.05 4.20 4.65
CA THR A 86 -20.52 2.81 4.79
C THR A 86 -22.04 2.86 4.90
N ILE A 87 -22.76 2.62 3.80
CA ILE A 87 -24.19 2.33 3.87
C ILE A 87 -24.34 0.92 4.47
N GLY A 88 -24.42 0.82 5.80
CA GLY A 88 -24.64 -0.42 6.53
C GLY A 88 -23.47 -0.92 7.38
N THR A 89 -23.73 -1.95 8.18
CA THR A 89 -22.90 -2.48 9.29
C THR A 89 -21.76 -3.40 8.87
N ILE A 90 -21.55 -3.64 7.58
CA ILE A 90 -20.50 -4.55 7.08
C ILE A 90 -19.52 -3.72 6.25
N GLY A 91 -18.35 -3.43 6.81
CA GLY A 91 -17.34 -2.58 6.17
C GLY A 91 -16.68 -3.30 5.00
N SER A 92 -16.98 -2.90 3.77
CA SER A 92 -16.27 -3.33 2.55
C SER A 92 -14.86 -2.74 2.43
N ASN A 93 -14.42 -1.97 3.43
CA ASN A 93 -13.10 -1.38 3.45
C ASN A 93 -12.05 -2.45 3.74
N SER A 94 -10.98 -2.43 2.98
CA SER A 94 -9.87 -3.35 3.13
C SER A 94 -8.56 -2.72 2.71
N ILE A 95 -7.48 -3.22 3.28
CA ILE A 95 -6.12 -2.89 2.87
C ILE A 95 -5.34 -4.19 2.76
N THR A 96 -4.63 -4.36 1.65
CA THR A 96 -3.68 -5.44 1.44
C THR A 96 -2.32 -4.85 1.16
N PHE A 97 -1.32 -5.31 1.90
CA PHE A 97 0.06 -4.93 1.70
C PHE A 97 0.95 -6.18 1.72
N ALA A 98 2.02 -6.16 0.92
CA ALA A 98 3.04 -7.19 0.93
C ALA A 98 4.23 -6.78 1.81
N VAL A 99 4.82 -7.74 2.51
CA VAL A 99 6.01 -7.59 3.34
C VAL A 99 6.99 -8.74 3.10
N THR A 100 8.22 -8.60 3.61
CA THR A 100 9.21 -9.68 3.65
C THR A 100 8.73 -10.88 4.47
N ALA A 101 9.28 -12.07 4.23
CA ALA A 101 9.01 -13.27 5.03
C ALA A 101 9.25 -13.05 6.54
N ASP A 102 10.34 -12.36 6.90
CA ASP A 102 10.65 -12.04 8.30
C ASP A 102 9.58 -11.15 8.95
N SER A 103 9.13 -10.12 8.24
CA SER A 103 8.06 -9.23 8.70
C SER A 103 6.74 -9.97 8.83
N TYR A 104 6.45 -10.85 7.86
CA TYR A 104 5.29 -11.74 7.90
C TYR A 104 5.29 -12.63 9.15
N GLU A 105 6.43 -13.25 9.46
CA GLU A 105 6.58 -14.08 10.66
C GLU A 105 6.42 -13.27 11.94
N ALA A 106 6.98 -12.05 11.98
CA ALA A 106 6.85 -11.14 13.11
C ALA A 106 5.39 -10.73 13.35
N ILE A 107 4.67 -10.31 12.31
CA ILE A 107 3.24 -9.96 12.38
C ILE A 107 2.41 -11.17 12.82
N THR A 108 2.63 -12.32 12.18
CA THR A 108 1.90 -13.56 12.46
C THR A 108 2.11 -14.02 13.90
N SER A 109 3.35 -13.99 14.38
CA SER A 109 3.71 -14.39 15.74
C SER A 109 3.10 -13.45 16.77
N ALA A 110 3.19 -12.14 16.55
CA ALA A 110 2.57 -11.14 17.43
C ALA A 110 1.05 -11.33 17.50
N TYR A 111 0.39 -11.58 16.36
CA TYR A 111 -1.05 -11.83 16.29
C TYR A 111 -1.44 -13.09 17.07
N LYS A 112 -0.76 -14.22 16.84
CA LYS A 112 -1.01 -15.49 17.54
C LYS A 112 -0.82 -15.36 19.05
N GLN A 113 0.24 -14.68 19.49
CA GLN A 113 0.50 -14.44 20.91
C GLN A 113 -0.58 -13.58 21.56
N ALA A 114 -0.99 -12.49 20.91
CA ALA A 114 -2.07 -11.63 21.41
C ALA A 114 -3.40 -12.38 21.50
N ARG A 115 -3.75 -13.20 20.49
CA ARG A 115 -4.98 -14.00 20.48
C ARG A 115 -5.00 -15.06 21.58
N ALA A 116 -3.88 -15.70 21.86
CA ALA A 116 -3.76 -16.65 22.96
C ALA A 116 -4.06 -16.01 24.33
N GLY A 117 -3.80 -14.70 24.47
CA GLY A 117 -4.14 -13.89 25.64
C GLY A 117 -5.61 -13.47 25.77
N ARG A 118 -6.50 -13.87 24.84
CA ARG A 118 -7.97 -13.61 24.82
C ARG A 118 -8.40 -12.14 24.87
N GLN A 119 -7.56 -11.21 24.41
CA GLN A 119 -7.95 -9.80 24.29
C GLN A 119 -8.67 -9.54 22.95
N MET A 120 -9.53 -8.51 22.91
CA MET A 120 -9.93 -7.92 21.63
C MET A 120 -8.67 -7.49 20.89
N LEU A 121 -8.47 -8.02 19.69
CA LEU A 121 -7.23 -7.85 18.96
C LEU A 121 -7.42 -6.82 17.86
N THR A 122 -6.70 -5.70 17.99
CA THR A 122 -6.61 -4.68 16.95
C THR A 122 -5.35 -4.88 16.13
N VAL A 123 -5.47 -4.79 14.81
CA VAL A 123 -4.32 -4.60 13.93
C VAL A 123 -4.44 -3.21 13.33
N GLU A 124 -3.38 -2.43 13.47
CA GLU A 124 -3.30 -1.04 13.01
C GLU A 124 -2.23 -0.94 11.94
N VAL A 125 -2.52 -0.24 10.86
CA VAL A 125 -1.59 0.07 9.78
C VAL A 125 -1.57 1.57 9.59
N THR A 126 -0.41 2.19 9.71
CA THR A 126 -0.25 3.64 9.56
C THR A 126 0.50 3.95 8.27
N ILE A 127 -0.09 4.82 7.46
CA ILE A 127 0.53 5.42 6.27
C ILE A 127 0.77 6.89 6.61
N ALA A 128 2.02 7.24 6.91
CA ALA A 128 2.46 8.62 7.08
C ALA A 128 2.61 9.30 5.71
N THR A 129 2.69 10.63 5.72
CA THR A 129 2.78 11.43 4.48
C THR A 129 4.05 11.16 3.68
N ASP A 130 5.10 10.67 4.33
CA ASP A 130 6.38 10.29 3.74
C ASP A 130 6.56 8.77 3.63
N SER A 131 5.53 7.97 3.96
CA SER A 131 5.56 6.52 3.79
C SER A 131 5.69 6.11 2.32
N LEU A 132 5.15 6.88 1.37
CA LEU A 132 5.24 6.51 -0.04
C LEU A 132 6.56 7.02 -0.64
N VAL A 133 7.31 6.11 -1.25
CA VAL A 133 8.51 6.49 -1.99
C VAL A 133 8.16 7.35 -3.21
N THR A 134 8.84 8.46 -3.41
CA THR A 134 8.64 9.27 -4.62
C THR A 134 9.17 8.59 -5.89
N GLY A 135 8.57 8.87 -7.05
CA GLY A 135 9.04 8.48 -8.38
C GLY A 135 8.71 7.05 -8.79
N GLN A 136 7.60 6.49 -8.33
CA GLN A 136 7.25 5.06 -8.51
C GLN A 136 6.53 4.73 -9.82
N PHE A 137 6.14 5.73 -10.62
CA PHE A 137 5.39 5.54 -11.85
C PHE A 137 5.98 6.32 -13.02
N TYR A 138 6.11 5.66 -14.17
CA TYR A 138 6.70 6.24 -15.38
C TYR A 138 5.62 6.75 -16.33
N PHE A 139 5.65 8.06 -16.59
CA PHE A 139 4.74 8.73 -17.50
C PHE A 139 5.40 8.91 -18.86
N LYS A 140 4.85 8.28 -19.91
CA LYS A 140 5.26 8.57 -21.29
C LYS A 140 4.07 9.13 -22.07
N PRO A 141 4.22 10.29 -22.75
CA PRO A 141 3.16 10.85 -23.58
C PRO A 141 2.61 9.86 -24.60
N ALA A 142 1.29 9.86 -24.81
CA ALA A 142 0.61 8.95 -25.74
C ALA A 142 1.08 9.07 -27.20
N SER A 143 1.65 10.23 -27.57
CA SER A 143 2.27 10.45 -28.88
C SER A 143 3.55 11.27 -28.75
N GLY A 144 4.58 10.91 -29.52
CA GLY A 144 5.86 11.61 -29.58
C GLY A 144 7.07 10.73 -29.25
N ASN A 145 8.25 11.25 -29.58
CA ASN A 145 9.54 10.62 -29.27
C ASN A 145 10.12 11.11 -27.93
N THR A 146 9.34 11.83 -27.13
CA THR A 146 9.78 12.35 -25.83
C THR A 146 9.99 11.21 -24.84
N GLU A 147 11.12 11.25 -24.14
CA GLU A 147 11.37 10.33 -23.02
C GLU A 147 10.32 10.58 -21.94
N GLY A 148 9.80 9.49 -21.37
CA GLY A 148 8.90 9.60 -20.23
C GLY A 148 9.61 10.10 -18.97
N LYS A 149 8.83 10.58 -18.01
CA LYS A 149 9.30 11.10 -16.72
C LYS A 149 8.75 10.25 -15.58
N TRP A 150 9.52 10.09 -14.51
CA TRP A 150 9.05 9.46 -13.28
C TRP A 150 8.23 10.43 -12.44
N GLY A 151 7.21 9.93 -11.73
CA GLY A 151 6.45 10.67 -10.73
C GLY A 151 5.68 9.74 -9.79
N ASP A 152 4.79 10.33 -8.98
CA ASP A 152 4.10 9.64 -7.87
C ASP A 152 2.67 9.28 -8.28
N ILE A 153 2.30 8.00 -8.37
CA ILE A 153 0.91 7.63 -8.73
C ILE A 153 -0.10 8.05 -7.65
N LEU A 154 0.26 7.87 -6.38
CA LEU A 154 -0.55 8.17 -5.20
C LEU A 154 0.35 8.78 -4.13
N THR A 155 -0.15 9.76 -3.39
CA THR A 155 0.49 10.29 -2.18
C THR A 155 -0.56 10.50 -1.10
N PHE A 156 -0.22 10.22 0.15
CA PHE A 156 -1.03 10.61 1.30
C PHE A 156 -0.59 12.00 1.76
N GLN A 157 -1.52 12.95 1.78
CA GLN A 157 -1.29 14.33 2.23
C GLN A 157 -1.56 14.48 3.74
N THR A 158 -2.23 13.49 4.32
CA THR A 158 -2.47 13.37 5.76
C THR A 158 -2.01 11.99 6.21
N GLU A 159 -1.36 11.91 7.37
CA GLU A 159 -1.17 10.63 8.03
C GLU A 159 -2.52 10.00 8.35
N VAL A 160 -2.62 8.69 8.13
CA VAL A 160 -3.83 7.92 8.45
C VAL A 160 -3.44 6.58 9.05
N THR A 161 -4.13 6.22 10.14
CA THR A 161 -4.08 4.88 10.71
C THR A 161 -5.35 4.13 10.38
N PHE A 162 -5.21 2.99 9.72
CA PHE A 162 -6.29 2.04 9.48
C PHE A 162 -6.31 0.99 10.58
N VAL A 163 -7.46 0.83 11.24
CA VAL A 163 -7.65 -0.11 12.35
C VAL A 163 -8.63 -1.20 11.94
N SER A 164 -8.26 -2.46 12.16
CA SER A 164 -9.15 -3.62 12.05
C SER A 164 -9.24 -4.35 13.38
N THR A 165 -10.45 -4.76 13.74
CA THR A 165 -10.73 -5.73 14.80
C THR A 165 -11.08 -7.12 14.26
N SER A 166 -11.08 -7.28 12.92
CA SER A 166 -11.34 -8.55 12.26
C SER A 166 -10.05 -9.37 12.19
N GLU A 167 -10.17 -10.69 12.15
CA GLU A 167 -9.04 -11.58 11.91
C GLU A 167 -8.40 -11.23 10.55
N PRO A 168 -7.09 -10.91 10.50
CA PRO A 168 -6.40 -10.63 9.26
C PRO A 168 -6.25 -11.90 8.44
N VAL A 169 -6.33 -11.77 7.12
CA VAL A 169 -5.90 -12.84 6.22
C VAL A 169 -4.41 -12.66 6.00
N ILE A 170 -3.64 -13.68 6.38
CA ILE A 170 -2.18 -13.65 6.32
C ILE A 170 -1.74 -14.84 5.47
N GLN A 171 -1.11 -14.57 4.33
CA GLN A 171 -0.71 -15.58 3.36
C GLN A 171 0.75 -15.42 2.97
N LEU A 172 1.51 -16.51 2.99
CA LEU A 172 2.85 -16.56 2.41
C LEU A 172 2.76 -16.96 0.93
N ILE A 173 3.41 -16.22 0.05
CA ILE A 173 3.47 -16.46 -1.40
C ILE A 173 4.94 -16.58 -1.83
N GLY A 174 5.23 -17.41 -2.83
CA GLY A 174 6.58 -17.53 -3.41
C GLY A 174 7.51 -18.53 -2.71
N GLY A 175 7.01 -19.33 -1.76
CA GLY A 175 7.78 -20.36 -1.05
C GLY A 175 7.86 -21.69 -1.80
N GLY A 176 8.47 -21.71 -2.99
CA GLY A 176 8.89 -22.96 -3.63
C GLY A 176 10.02 -23.65 -2.86
N SER A 177 10.91 -24.38 -3.55
CA SER A 177 12.10 -25.01 -2.94
C SER A 177 13.14 -24.03 -2.37
N ASP A 178 12.93 -22.72 -2.53
CA ASP A 178 13.84 -21.67 -2.08
C ASP A 178 13.04 -20.60 -1.32
N SER A 179 13.00 -20.71 0.01
CA SER A 179 12.22 -19.83 0.90
C SER A 179 12.77 -18.40 0.96
N SER A 180 13.92 -18.14 0.33
CA SER A 180 14.63 -16.86 0.31
C SER A 180 13.88 -15.74 -0.41
N ASN A 181 12.90 -16.07 -1.27
CA ASN A 181 12.09 -15.09 -2.02
C ASN A 181 10.62 -15.06 -1.59
N ALA A 182 10.28 -15.69 -0.47
CA ALA A 182 8.91 -15.69 0.02
C ALA A 182 8.49 -14.31 0.52
N VAL A 183 7.23 -13.97 0.27
CA VAL A 183 6.60 -12.70 0.65
C VAL A 183 5.32 -12.96 1.43
N GLY A 184 5.03 -12.12 2.41
CA GLY A 184 3.77 -12.17 3.13
C GLY A 184 2.78 -11.17 2.57
N LEU A 185 1.62 -11.63 2.10
CA LEU A 185 0.45 -10.78 1.92
C LEU A 185 -0.34 -10.72 3.23
N ILE A 186 -0.58 -9.49 3.69
CA ILE A 186 -1.40 -9.21 4.85
C ILE A 186 -2.61 -8.41 4.37
N THR A 187 -3.81 -8.96 4.57
CA THR A 187 -5.08 -8.29 4.28
C THR A 187 -5.83 -8.03 5.57
N LEU A 188 -6.16 -6.77 5.81
CA LEU A 188 -7.07 -6.35 6.87
C LEU A 188 -8.42 -6.02 6.24
N ASN A 189 -9.49 -6.65 6.76
CA ASN A 189 -10.87 -6.42 6.34
C ASN A 189 -11.62 -5.60 7.40
N ASN A 190 -12.70 -4.93 6.99
CA ASN A 190 -13.49 -4.04 7.83
C ASN A 190 -12.63 -2.95 8.50
N ILE A 191 -11.64 -2.42 7.76
CA ILE A 191 -10.79 -1.35 8.29
C ILE A 191 -11.56 -0.06 8.51
N ARG A 192 -11.17 0.68 9.54
CA ARG A 192 -11.63 2.03 9.85
C ARG A 192 -10.45 2.96 9.82
N ALA A 193 -10.58 4.13 9.19
CA ALA A 193 -9.55 5.16 9.27
C ALA A 193 -9.68 5.91 10.59
N SER A 194 -8.55 6.40 11.11
CA SER A 194 -8.49 7.25 12.31
C SER A 194 -9.09 8.65 12.08
N ASN A 195 -9.06 9.11 10.83
CA ASN A 195 -9.51 10.43 10.41
C ASN A 195 -9.89 10.41 8.94
N ASN A 196 -10.64 11.43 8.51
CA ASN A 196 -10.67 11.81 7.11
C ASN A 196 -9.25 12.16 6.66
N PHE A 197 -8.89 11.83 5.44
CA PHE A 197 -7.53 12.01 4.95
C PHE A 197 -7.53 12.46 3.50
N ASP A 198 -6.53 13.26 3.14
CA ASP A 198 -6.35 13.74 1.80
C ASP A 198 -5.37 12.86 1.03
N VAL A 199 -5.72 12.53 -0.21
CA VAL A 199 -4.83 11.83 -1.14
C VAL A 199 -4.61 12.69 -2.38
N SER A 200 -3.42 12.61 -2.96
CA SER A 200 -3.16 13.20 -4.27
C SER A 200 -2.83 12.14 -5.31
N LEU A 201 -3.31 12.36 -6.53
CA LEU A 201 -3.06 11.54 -7.71
C LEU A 201 -2.35 12.35 -8.79
N THR A 202 -1.34 11.73 -9.40
CA THR A 202 -0.63 12.30 -10.55
C THR A 202 -1.08 11.55 -11.80
N THR A 203 -1.72 12.24 -12.74
CA THR A 203 -2.19 11.65 -14.01
C THR A 203 -1.20 11.88 -15.15
N GLU A 204 -1.38 11.16 -16.26
CA GLU A 204 -0.47 11.11 -17.43
C GLU A 204 -0.09 12.46 -18.06
N ASN A 205 -0.78 13.55 -17.71
CA ASN A 205 -0.56 14.89 -18.25
C ASN A 205 -0.09 15.92 -17.22
N SER A 206 0.28 15.52 -16.00
CA SER A 206 0.44 16.50 -14.93
C SER A 206 1.84 17.10 -14.83
N SER A 207 1.96 18.41 -15.05
CA SER A 207 2.92 19.24 -14.31
C SER A 207 2.54 19.24 -12.82
N ASP A 208 3.41 19.67 -11.90
CA ASP A 208 3.09 19.71 -10.45
C ASP A 208 1.77 20.43 -10.14
N SER A 209 1.34 21.36 -11.01
CA SER A 209 0.08 22.10 -10.94
C SER A 209 -1.18 21.29 -11.31
N ALA A 210 -1.06 20.06 -11.78
CA ALA A 210 -2.16 19.21 -12.24
C ALA A 210 -2.35 17.96 -11.36
N LYS A 211 -1.72 17.91 -10.19
CA LYS A 211 -2.04 16.95 -9.13
C LYS A 211 -3.46 17.17 -8.64
N VAL A 212 -4.28 16.13 -8.71
CA VAL A 212 -5.63 16.16 -8.14
C VAL A 212 -5.52 15.76 -6.68
N VAL A 213 -5.90 16.64 -5.77
CA VAL A 213 -6.02 16.32 -4.34
C VAL A 213 -7.49 16.11 -4.01
N THR A 214 -7.82 14.97 -3.41
CA THR A 214 -9.18 14.62 -3.02
C THR A 214 -9.22 14.21 -1.55
N SER A 215 -10.18 14.76 -0.82
CA SER A 215 -10.48 14.37 0.56
C SER A 215 -11.31 13.10 0.59
N ILE A 216 -10.83 12.10 1.32
CA ILE A 216 -11.55 10.86 1.60
C ILE A 216 -12.24 10.99 2.95
N LEU A 217 -13.57 11.06 2.93
CA LEU A 217 -14.39 11.16 4.14
C LEU A 217 -14.56 9.78 4.79
N ALA A 218 -13.51 9.15 5.28
CA ALA A 218 -13.61 7.80 5.82
C ALA A 218 -14.58 7.69 7.00
N ASN A 219 -15.26 6.54 7.11
CA ASN A 219 -16.13 6.27 8.26
C ASN A 219 -15.30 6.12 9.55
N ASN A 220 -15.16 7.24 10.27
CA ASN A 220 -14.36 7.36 11.50
C ASN A 220 -15.15 6.98 12.76
N THR A 221 -16.37 6.43 12.64
CA THR A 221 -17.22 6.24 13.82
C THR A 221 -16.66 5.16 14.74
N SER A 222 -16.10 5.61 15.86
CA SER A 222 -16.04 4.90 17.12
C SER A 222 -17.47 4.75 17.65
N ASN A 223 -17.84 3.54 18.09
CA ASN A 223 -18.93 3.44 19.06
C ASN A 223 -18.55 4.21 20.33
#